data_AF-A0A284S8R2-F1
#
_entry.id   AF-A0A284S8R2-F1
#
_cell.length_a   1.000
_cell.length_b   1.000
_cell.length_c   1.000
_cell.angle_alpha   90.00
_cell.angle_beta   90.00
_cell.angle_gamma   90.00
#
_symmetry.space_group_name_H-M   'P 1'
#
loop_
_entity.id
_entity.type
_entity.pdbx_description
1 polymer ?
#
loop_
_entity_poly.entity_id
_entity_poly.type
_entity_poly.pdbx_seq_one_letter_code
_entity_poly.pdbx_strand_id
1 'polypeptide(L)'
;MSLTCYRAPTAVADVLTSSPLGGIYESIASRFRANPMQLTRFQSFGDLFDHFEIAELTPHIAHVIHKGTQVAAEFRIQGVIANVFFLSVVHTVQDIGANPEQLDQSITMITTGTPDYRLTLWAIANLLAFLQESTGHLANGSAMIRKATPRSLTFTNPLLTSEYIVETSASEMLPDAYDLHHILQHVLSSGRLLYTELNCIEFKKMDWADDNRFYIVNPIDPFIFRPGHLIDIAVTFQLVASADGLYKFLPRLKSITQINGQGSQAIAQMQYTRSKNQMHSRDVLSSEDIIDDI
;
A
#
# COMPACT_ATOMS: atom_id res chain seq x y z
N MET A 1 18.95 4.72 -12.49
CA MET A 1 18.24 5.74 -11.71
C MET A 1 17.92 5.14 -10.35
N SER A 2 18.25 5.83 -9.25
CA SER A 2 18.11 5.33 -7.87
C SER A 2 16.69 5.55 -7.35
N LEU A 3 16.16 4.58 -6.60
CA LEU A 3 14.86 4.69 -5.93
C LEU A 3 14.91 5.56 -4.70
N THR A 4 13.82 6.27 -4.51
CA THR A 4 13.63 7.19 -3.42
C THR A 4 12.62 6.59 -2.44
N CYS A 5 13.09 6.27 -1.24
CA CYS A 5 12.21 6.08 -0.09
C CYS A 5 11.57 7.44 0.21
N TYR A 6 10.30 7.62 -0.15
CA TYR A 6 9.57 8.86 0.11
C TYR A 6 8.77 8.74 1.39
N ARG A 7 9.43 8.95 2.53
CA ARG A 7 8.73 9.11 3.80
C ARG A 7 8.26 10.54 3.95
N ALA A 8 6.95 10.76 3.97
CA ALA A 8 6.45 12.06 4.38
C ALA A 8 6.78 12.33 5.85
N PRO A 9 7.15 13.58 6.21
CA PRO A 9 7.03 14.06 7.58
C PRO A 9 5.56 13.96 8.03
N THR A 10 5.33 13.99 9.34
CA THR A 10 4.01 14.09 10.02
C THR A 10 3.03 15.09 9.36
N ALA A 11 3.57 16.05 8.61
CA ALA A 11 2.87 17.03 7.78
C ALA A 11 1.76 16.50 6.85
N VAL A 12 1.82 15.26 6.32
CA VAL A 12 0.75 14.79 5.40
C VAL A 12 -0.55 14.51 6.14
N ALA A 13 -0.48 13.95 7.36
CA ALA A 13 -1.66 13.76 8.20
C ALA A 13 -2.28 15.11 8.62
N ASP A 14 -1.42 16.10 8.92
CA ASP A 14 -1.87 17.46 9.27
C ASP A 14 -2.52 18.16 8.07
N VAL A 15 -1.95 18.02 6.87
CA VAL A 15 -2.49 18.61 5.63
C VAL A 15 -3.83 18.00 5.26
N LEU A 16 -4.03 16.69 5.46
CA LEU A 16 -5.31 16.05 5.19
C LEU A 16 -6.44 16.49 6.12
N THR A 17 -6.11 17.03 7.29
CA THR A 17 -7.07 17.31 8.36
C THR A 17 -7.32 18.80 8.58
N SER A 18 -6.44 19.67 8.08
CA SER A 18 -6.49 21.13 8.29
C SER A 18 -6.59 21.97 7.01
N SER A 19 -6.60 21.36 5.81
CA SER A 19 -6.47 22.07 4.52
C SER A 19 -7.74 21.96 3.64
N PRO A 20 -8.01 22.93 2.74
CA PRO A 20 -8.97 22.78 1.63
C PRO A 20 -8.74 21.52 0.77
N LEU A 21 -7.53 20.94 0.80
CA LEU A 21 -7.24 19.66 0.15
C LEU A 21 -8.09 18.50 0.67
N GLY A 22 -8.46 18.49 1.96
CA GLY A 22 -9.33 17.46 2.53
C GLY A 22 -10.69 17.39 1.82
N GLY A 23 -11.29 18.56 1.58
CA GLY A 23 -12.57 18.66 0.84
C GLY A 23 -12.44 18.26 -0.63
N ILE A 24 -11.30 18.57 -1.27
CA ILE A 24 -11.01 18.13 -2.65
C ILE A 24 -10.91 16.60 -2.71
N TYR A 25 -10.16 15.99 -1.80
CA TYR A 25 -10.05 14.52 -1.75
C TYR A 25 -11.39 13.86 -1.48
N GLU A 26 -12.17 14.37 -0.53
CA GLU A 26 -13.50 13.81 -0.25
C GLU A 26 -14.43 13.92 -1.46
N SER A 27 -14.43 15.08 -2.14
CA SER A 27 -15.22 15.27 -3.36
C SER A 27 -14.82 14.29 -4.45
N ILE A 28 -13.52 14.11 -4.71
CA ILE A 28 -13.03 13.18 -5.73
C ILE A 28 -13.31 11.74 -5.31
N ALA A 29 -12.97 11.34 -4.09
CA ALA A 29 -13.15 9.98 -3.57
C ALA A 29 -14.63 9.57 -3.56
N SER A 30 -15.55 10.48 -3.25
CA SER A 30 -16.99 10.19 -3.24
C SER A 30 -17.51 9.65 -4.58
N ARG A 31 -16.91 10.07 -5.72
CA ARG A 31 -17.28 9.61 -7.07
C ARG A 31 -16.94 8.14 -7.30
N PHE A 32 -16.01 7.60 -6.53
CA PHE A 32 -15.51 6.24 -6.68
C PHE A 32 -16.03 5.27 -5.59
N ARG A 33 -16.70 5.79 -4.55
CA ARG A 33 -17.35 4.97 -3.50
C ARG A 33 -18.46 4.05 -4.03
N ALA A 34 -18.97 4.29 -5.24
CA ALA A 34 -19.98 3.45 -5.88
C ALA A 34 -19.46 2.06 -6.30
N ASN A 35 -18.14 1.81 -6.25
CA ASN A 35 -17.56 0.52 -6.58
C ASN A 35 -18.18 -0.60 -5.72
N PRO A 36 -18.73 -1.68 -6.32
CA PRO A 36 -19.30 -2.80 -5.56
C PRO A 36 -18.29 -3.51 -4.67
N MET A 37 -17.01 -3.46 -5.03
CA MET A 37 -15.91 -4.06 -4.28
C MET A 37 -15.28 -3.13 -3.26
N GLN A 38 -15.86 -1.96 -3.01
CA GLN A 38 -15.35 -1.06 -1.98
C GLN A 38 -15.47 -1.72 -0.61
N LEU A 39 -14.34 -1.88 0.08
CA LEU A 39 -14.27 -2.68 1.31
C LEU A 39 -15.24 -2.18 2.39
N THR A 40 -15.46 -0.87 2.46
CA THR A 40 -16.38 -0.23 3.40
C THR A 40 -17.86 -0.62 3.22
N ARG A 41 -18.22 -1.36 2.17
CA ARG A 41 -19.58 -1.88 1.95
C ARG A 41 -19.85 -3.16 2.74
N PHE A 42 -18.82 -3.88 3.16
CA PHE A 42 -18.94 -5.16 3.86
C PHE A 42 -18.77 -4.93 5.37
N GLN A 43 -19.78 -4.31 5.98
CA GLN A 43 -19.75 -3.88 7.38
C GLN A 43 -20.31 -4.92 8.35
N SER A 44 -21.01 -5.91 7.83
CA SER A 44 -21.52 -7.03 8.62
C SER A 44 -20.96 -8.36 8.13
N PHE A 45 -21.04 -9.35 9.01
CA PHE A 45 -20.70 -10.72 8.71
C PHE A 45 -21.61 -11.30 7.61
N GLY A 46 -22.91 -11.00 7.67
CA GLY A 46 -23.89 -11.42 6.67
C GLY A 46 -23.54 -10.94 5.27
N ASP A 47 -23.12 -9.67 5.12
CA ASP A 47 -22.70 -9.13 3.82
C ASP A 47 -21.56 -9.94 3.19
N LEU A 48 -20.62 -10.41 4.01
CA LEU A 48 -19.50 -11.25 3.55
C LEU A 48 -20.00 -12.63 3.12
N PHE A 49 -20.85 -13.26 3.92
CA PHE A 49 -21.45 -14.56 3.58
C PHE A 49 -22.28 -14.52 2.30
N ASP A 50 -22.99 -13.43 2.02
CA ASP A 50 -23.84 -13.37 0.83
C ASP A 50 -23.04 -13.34 -0.48
N HIS A 51 -21.80 -12.82 -0.45
CA HIS A 51 -21.00 -12.55 -1.65
C HIS A 51 -19.75 -13.41 -1.79
N PHE A 52 -19.21 -13.92 -0.68
CA PHE A 52 -17.90 -14.57 -0.64
C PHE A 52 -17.92 -15.92 0.04
N GLU A 53 -16.94 -16.72 -0.30
CA GLU A 53 -16.62 -17.99 0.35
C GLU A 53 -15.11 -18.08 0.57
N ILE A 54 -14.67 -19.07 1.34
CA ILE A 54 -13.25 -19.32 1.60
C ILE A 54 -12.82 -20.55 0.80
N ALA A 55 -11.74 -20.39 0.02
CA ALA A 55 -11.02 -21.53 -0.54
C ALA A 55 -9.71 -21.75 0.22
N GLU A 56 -9.45 -23.01 0.55
CA GLU A 56 -8.17 -23.49 1.00
C GLU A 56 -7.39 -23.98 -0.22
N LEU A 57 -6.49 -23.13 -0.73
CA LEU A 57 -5.64 -23.47 -1.88
C LEU A 57 -4.63 -24.55 -1.51
N THR A 58 -4.06 -24.44 -0.31
CA THR A 58 -3.12 -25.41 0.24
C THR A 58 -3.44 -25.63 1.71
N PRO A 59 -2.88 -26.68 2.35
CA PRO A 59 -2.96 -26.85 3.80
C PRO A 59 -2.36 -25.69 4.60
N HIS A 60 -1.74 -24.71 3.92
CA HIS A 60 -1.06 -23.58 4.52
C HIS A 60 -1.70 -22.25 4.15
N ILE A 61 -2.69 -22.20 3.23
CA ILE A 61 -3.25 -20.94 2.74
C ILE A 61 -4.76 -21.06 2.54
N ALA A 62 -5.47 -20.15 3.19
CA ALA A 62 -6.89 -19.91 2.94
C ALA A 62 -7.09 -18.48 2.45
N HIS A 63 -7.90 -18.27 1.43
CA HIS A 63 -8.18 -16.94 0.89
C HIS A 63 -9.67 -16.70 0.68
N VAL A 64 -10.05 -15.42 0.59
CA VAL A 64 -11.43 -15.03 0.28
C VAL A 64 -11.63 -15.06 -1.23
N ILE A 65 -12.67 -15.75 -1.71
CA ILE A 65 -13.04 -15.82 -3.13
C ILE A 65 -14.49 -15.37 -3.35
N HIS A 66 -14.78 -14.96 -4.58
CA HIS A 66 -16.14 -14.68 -5.02
C HIS A 66 -16.95 -15.97 -5.15
N LYS A 67 -18.14 -15.97 -4.55
CA LYS A 67 -19.10 -17.06 -4.72
C LYS A 67 -19.41 -17.28 -6.19
N GLY A 68 -19.31 -18.54 -6.62
CA GLY A 68 -19.69 -18.97 -7.97
C GLY A 68 -18.67 -18.71 -9.07
N THR A 69 -17.60 -17.93 -8.83
CA THR A 69 -16.53 -17.72 -9.83
C THR A 69 -15.23 -18.43 -9.49
N GLN A 70 -15.03 -18.81 -8.22
CA GLN A 70 -13.76 -19.35 -7.71
C GLN A 70 -12.55 -18.40 -7.89
N VAL A 71 -12.80 -17.12 -8.16
CA VAL A 71 -11.75 -16.11 -8.32
C VAL A 71 -11.53 -15.39 -6.99
N ALA A 72 -10.27 -15.17 -6.63
CA ALA A 72 -9.90 -14.41 -5.44
C ALA A 72 -10.62 -13.05 -5.38
N ALA A 73 -11.19 -12.73 -4.22
CA ALA A 73 -11.94 -11.50 -4.01
C ALA A 73 -10.99 -10.31 -3.84
N GLU A 74 -11.06 -9.36 -4.76
CA GLU A 74 -10.27 -8.12 -4.72
C GLU A 74 -11.09 -6.98 -4.11
N PHE A 75 -10.70 -6.53 -2.94
CA PHE A 75 -11.34 -5.42 -2.23
C PHE A 75 -10.65 -4.09 -2.56
N ARG A 76 -11.45 -3.04 -2.73
CA ARG A 76 -10.96 -1.69 -3.03
C ARG A 76 -10.92 -0.82 -1.78
N ILE A 77 -9.81 -0.10 -1.61
CA ILE A 77 -9.60 0.84 -0.50
C ILE A 77 -9.02 2.14 -1.05
N GLN A 78 -9.58 3.26 -0.59
CA GLN A 78 -9.17 4.58 -1.02
C GLN A 78 -8.49 5.36 0.08
N GLY A 79 -7.51 6.17 -0.31
CA GLY A 79 -6.79 7.01 0.62
C GLY A 79 -5.67 7.77 -0.04
N VAL A 80 -5.00 8.57 0.77
CA VAL A 80 -3.89 9.41 0.35
C VAL A 80 -2.59 8.79 0.83
N ILE A 81 -1.61 8.71 -0.06
CA ILE A 81 -0.30 8.16 0.26
C ILE A 81 0.38 9.00 1.35
N ALA A 82 0.80 8.35 2.42
CA ALA A 82 1.69 8.91 3.44
C ALA A 82 3.13 8.43 3.25
N ASN A 83 3.30 7.16 2.86
CA ASN A 83 4.61 6.59 2.59
C ASN A 83 4.49 5.53 1.49
N VAL A 84 5.51 5.42 0.64
CA VAL A 84 5.63 4.36 -0.36
C VAL A 84 7.04 3.82 -0.35
N PHE A 85 7.15 2.51 -0.43
CA PHE A 85 8.39 1.78 -0.51
C PHE A 85 8.23 0.66 -1.53
N PHE A 86 8.51 0.97 -2.79
CA PHE A 86 8.57 -0.01 -3.88
C PHE A 86 10.05 -0.16 -4.20
N LEU A 87 10.65 -1.29 -3.81
CA LEU A 87 12.10 -1.54 -3.85
C LEU A 87 12.68 -1.66 -5.28
N SER A 88 13.98 -1.34 -5.38
CA SER A 88 14.95 -1.76 -6.41
C SER A 88 16.14 -2.15 -5.55
N VAL A 89 16.62 -3.36 -5.79
CA VAL A 89 17.49 -4.13 -4.90
C VAL A 89 18.87 -3.49 -4.71
N VAL A 90 19.25 -2.56 -5.60
CA VAL A 90 20.57 -1.91 -5.67
C VAL A 90 21.07 -1.42 -4.31
N HIS A 91 20.22 -0.80 -3.50
CA HIS A 91 20.64 -0.23 -2.20
C HIS A 91 20.43 -1.18 -1.02
N THR A 92 19.45 -2.08 -1.07
CA THR A 92 19.00 -2.76 0.16
C THR A 92 19.81 -4.00 0.49
N VAL A 93 20.28 -4.75 -0.52
CA VAL A 93 21.05 -5.97 -0.25
C VAL A 93 22.54 -5.68 -0.07
N GLN A 94 23.10 -4.74 -0.85
CA GLN A 94 24.52 -4.36 -0.74
C GLN A 94 24.82 -3.47 0.47
N ASP A 95 23.98 -2.46 0.78
CA ASP A 95 24.28 -1.51 1.86
C ASP A 95 23.81 -2.00 3.26
N ILE A 96 22.88 -2.98 3.32
CA ILE A 96 22.18 -3.35 4.58
C ILE A 96 22.33 -4.85 4.92
N GLY A 97 22.86 -5.69 4.03
CA GLY A 97 22.96 -7.14 4.27
C GLY A 97 21.58 -7.79 4.51
N ALA A 98 20.52 -7.22 3.92
CA ALA A 98 19.15 -7.67 4.12
C ALA A 98 18.96 -9.10 3.62
N ASN A 99 18.34 -9.95 4.44
CA ASN A 99 17.91 -11.29 4.03
C ASN A 99 16.88 -11.13 2.89
N PRO A 100 17.06 -11.78 1.72
CA PRO A 100 16.10 -11.74 0.62
C PRO A 100 14.66 -12.10 1.01
N GLU A 101 14.48 -12.91 2.05
CA GLU A 101 13.17 -13.28 2.64
C GLU A 101 12.46 -12.10 3.34
N GLN A 102 13.18 -11.01 3.61
CA GLN A 102 12.69 -9.80 4.29
C GLN A 102 12.50 -8.62 3.32
N LEU A 103 12.65 -8.85 2.02
CA LEU A 103 12.43 -7.82 1.02
C LEU A 103 10.94 -7.64 0.79
N ASP A 104 10.43 -6.49 1.21
CA ASP A 104 9.02 -6.15 1.16
C ASP A 104 8.79 -4.87 0.35
N GLN A 105 7.71 -4.87 -0.42
CA GLN A 105 7.11 -3.67 -0.99
C GLN A 105 6.00 -3.19 -0.05
N SER A 106 5.91 -1.90 0.25
CA SER A 106 4.85 -1.40 1.12
C SER A 106 4.30 -0.04 0.72
N ILE A 107 3.05 0.18 1.09
CA ILE A 107 2.38 1.46 0.98
C ILE A 107 1.67 1.77 2.29
N THR A 108 1.88 2.97 2.80
CA THR A 108 1.12 3.52 3.93
C THR A 108 0.21 4.61 3.40
N MET A 109 -1.07 4.50 3.68
CA MET A 109 -2.11 5.42 3.25
C MET A 109 -2.90 5.95 4.45
N ILE A 110 -3.39 7.18 4.31
CA ILE A 110 -4.33 7.82 5.23
C ILE A 110 -5.66 7.91 4.51
N THR A 111 -6.73 7.40 5.11
CA THR A 111 -8.06 7.44 4.48
C THR A 111 -8.57 8.88 4.39
N THR A 112 -9.36 9.20 3.36
CA THR A 112 -9.84 10.56 3.03
C THR A 112 -10.87 11.14 4.00
N GLY A 113 -11.22 10.43 5.08
CA GLY A 113 -12.17 10.88 6.11
C GLY A 113 -12.14 10.01 7.36
N THR A 114 -12.61 10.54 8.49
CA THR A 114 -12.67 9.81 9.76
C THR A 114 -13.72 8.68 9.76
N PRO A 115 -14.93 8.84 9.19
CA PRO A 115 -15.88 7.73 9.09
C PRO A 115 -15.35 6.58 8.23
N ASP A 116 -14.80 6.89 7.04
CA ASP A 116 -14.25 5.89 6.12
C ASP A 116 -13.11 5.06 6.74
N TYR A 117 -12.25 5.70 7.54
CA TYR A 117 -11.20 5.00 8.29
C TYR A 117 -11.78 3.90 9.18
N ARG A 118 -12.77 4.29 10.00
CA ARG A 118 -13.38 3.38 10.99
C ARG A 118 -14.13 2.24 10.29
N LEU A 119 -14.85 2.55 9.21
CA LEU A 119 -15.56 1.56 8.41
C LEU A 119 -14.59 0.58 7.74
N THR A 120 -13.46 1.08 7.23
CA THR A 120 -12.43 0.23 6.63
C THR A 120 -11.82 -0.71 7.66
N LEU A 121 -11.44 -0.20 8.84
CA LEU A 121 -10.92 -1.05 9.93
C LEU A 121 -11.93 -2.09 10.38
N TRP A 122 -13.20 -1.71 10.49
CA TRP A 122 -14.25 -2.64 10.90
C TRP A 122 -14.46 -3.74 9.85
N ALA A 123 -14.50 -3.40 8.56
CA ALA A 123 -14.58 -4.37 7.49
C ALA A 123 -13.38 -5.33 7.47
N ILE A 124 -12.15 -4.84 7.70
CA ILE A 124 -10.96 -5.68 7.85
C ILE A 124 -11.10 -6.65 9.04
N ALA A 125 -11.60 -6.16 10.18
CA ALA A 125 -11.83 -7.00 11.36
C ALA A 125 -12.88 -8.09 11.10
N ASN A 126 -13.96 -7.76 10.39
CA ASN A 126 -14.99 -8.72 9.99
C ASN A 126 -14.43 -9.76 9.01
N LEU A 127 -13.58 -9.37 8.07
CA LEU A 127 -12.90 -10.29 7.16
C LEU A 127 -11.99 -11.28 7.90
N LEU A 128 -11.26 -10.79 8.90
CA LEU A 128 -10.46 -11.65 9.76
C LEU A 128 -11.36 -12.66 10.48
N ALA A 129 -12.43 -12.20 11.15
CA ALA A 129 -13.37 -13.09 11.81
C ALA A 129 -13.98 -14.11 10.84
N PHE A 130 -14.34 -13.68 9.62
CA PHE A 130 -14.92 -14.53 8.58
C PHE A 130 -13.98 -15.65 8.17
N LEU A 131 -12.71 -15.34 7.94
CA LEU A 131 -11.69 -16.33 7.64
C LEU A 131 -11.47 -17.31 8.80
N GLN A 132 -11.41 -16.82 10.05
CA GLN A 132 -11.18 -17.66 11.22
C GLN A 132 -12.36 -18.62 11.49
N GLU A 133 -13.60 -18.13 11.38
CA GLU A 133 -14.78 -18.96 11.57
C GLU A 133 -14.97 -19.99 10.45
N SER A 134 -14.70 -19.61 9.21
CA SER A 134 -14.87 -20.50 8.05
C SER A 134 -13.82 -21.63 8.00
N THR A 135 -12.60 -21.37 8.46
CA THR A 135 -11.49 -22.35 8.45
C THR A 135 -11.32 -23.07 9.79
N GLY A 136 -11.88 -22.54 10.87
CA GLY A 136 -11.59 -22.99 12.23
C GLY A 136 -10.17 -22.66 12.72
N HIS A 137 -9.40 -21.89 11.95
CA HIS A 137 -8.02 -21.53 12.29
C HIS A 137 -7.95 -20.23 13.09
N LEU A 138 -7.24 -20.27 14.21
CA LEU A 138 -6.90 -19.07 14.95
C LEU A 138 -5.76 -18.32 14.25
N ALA A 139 -5.95 -17.03 14.03
CA ALA A 139 -4.99 -16.20 13.33
C ALA A 139 -4.56 -15.00 14.17
N ASN A 140 -3.26 -14.72 14.14
CA ASN A 140 -2.73 -13.45 14.61
C ASN A 140 -2.94 -12.40 13.53
N GLY A 141 -3.80 -11.42 13.82
CA GLY A 141 -3.85 -10.18 13.06
C GLY A 141 -2.49 -9.47 13.15
N SER A 142 -1.92 -9.09 12.01
CA SER A 142 -0.71 -8.27 11.94
C SER A 142 -0.79 -7.08 12.92
N ALA A 143 0.33 -6.70 13.53
CA ALA A 143 0.43 -5.49 14.36
C ALA A 143 -0.01 -4.21 13.61
N MET A 144 -0.12 -4.27 12.28
CA MET A 144 -0.68 -3.22 11.42
C MET A 144 -2.17 -2.96 11.67
N ILE A 145 -2.91 -3.94 12.20
CA ILE A 145 -4.32 -3.81 12.62
C ILE A 145 -4.40 -3.41 14.10
N ARG A 146 -3.39 -3.80 14.91
CA ARG A 146 -3.37 -3.57 16.37
C ARG A 146 -2.75 -2.24 16.80
N LYS A 147 -1.79 -1.70 16.05
CA LYS A 147 -1.20 -0.38 16.32
C LYS A 147 -2.03 0.67 15.59
N ALA A 148 -3.06 1.14 16.28
CA ALA A 148 -3.80 2.34 15.92
C ALA A 148 -2.87 3.57 15.98
N THR A 149 -1.99 3.70 14.99
CA THR A 149 -1.50 5.03 14.62
C THR A 149 -2.73 5.75 14.07
N PRO A 150 -3.17 6.88 14.63
CA PRO A 150 -4.44 7.47 14.23
C PRO A 150 -4.42 7.74 12.73
N ARG A 151 -5.30 7.04 12.00
CA ARG A 151 -5.69 7.25 10.60
C ARG A 151 -4.77 6.69 9.51
N SER A 152 -3.83 5.78 9.79
CA SER A 152 -3.01 5.17 8.72
C SER A 152 -3.20 3.66 8.60
N LEU A 153 -3.31 3.18 7.37
CA LEU A 153 -3.24 1.76 7.02
C LEU A 153 -1.95 1.52 6.24
N THR A 154 -1.21 0.48 6.58
CA THR A 154 -0.08 0.03 5.77
C THR A 154 -0.47 -1.29 5.10
N PHE A 155 -0.01 -1.49 3.88
CA PHE A 155 -0.15 -2.73 3.14
C PHE A 155 1.24 -3.12 2.66
N THR A 156 1.60 -4.37 2.93
CA THR A 156 2.94 -4.90 2.63
C THR A 156 2.78 -6.14 1.76
N ASN A 157 3.61 -6.23 0.71
CA ASN A 157 3.70 -7.39 -0.16
C ASN A 157 5.14 -7.86 -0.20
N PRO A 158 5.45 -9.12 0.16
CA PRO A 158 6.77 -9.67 -0.03
C PRO A 158 7.17 -9.61 -1.50
N LEU A 159 8.43 -9.25 -1.76
CA LEU A 159 8.98 -9.25 -3.12
C LEU A 159 9.18 -10.67 -3.63
N LEU A 160 9.48 -11.61 -2.74
CA LEU A 160 9.67 -13.03 -3.04
C LEU A 160 8.76 -13.87 -2.16
N THR A 161 8.28 -15.00 -2.68
CA THR A 161 7.46 -15.97 -1.95
C THR A 161 8.26 -17.26 -1.73
N SER A 162 8.12 -17.88 -0.57
CA SER A 162 8.73 -19.19 -0.33
C SER A 162 8.06 -20.29 -1.13
N GLU A 163 8.85 -21.22 -1.67
CA GLU A 163 8.35 -22.38 -2.45
C GLU A 163 7.27 -23.19 -1.71
N TYR A 164 7.35 -23.27 -0.38
CA TYR A 164 6.38 -24.00 0.46
C TYR A 164 4.96 -23.40 0.43
N ILE A 165 4.82 -22.16 -0.03
CA ILE A 165 3.57 -21.39 -0.04
C ILE A 165 2.95 -21.40 -1.44
N VAL A 166 3.70 -21.76 -2.50
CA VAL A 166 3.22 -21.64 -3.88
C VAL A 166 2.69 -22.98 -4.37
N GLU A 167 1.42 -23.02 -4.78
CA GLU A 167 0.76 -24.23 -5.28
C GLU A 167 1.23 -24.61 -6.70
N THR A 168 1.56 -23.60 -7.52
CA THR A 168 2.01 -23.75 -8.90
C THR A 168 3.46 -23.32 -9.08
N SER A 169 4.27 -24.15 -9.72
CA SER A 169 5.66 -23.85 -10.12
C SER A 169 5.80 -22.74 -11.18
N ALA A 170 4.75 -21.95 -11.42
CA ALA A 170 4.77 -20.79 -12.30
C ALA A 170 5.56 -19.67 -11.63
N SER A 171 6.88 -19.69 -11.85
CA SER A 171 7.74 -18.56 -11.57
C SER A 171 7.52 -17.53 -12.67
N GLU A 172 7.14 -16.32 -12.26
CA GLU A 172 7.18 -15.15 -13.11
C GLU A 172 8.63 -14.72 -13.30
N MET A 173 8.91 -14.03 -14.42
CA MET A 173 10.21 -13.41 -14.63
C MET A 173 10.32 -12.16 -13.75
N LEU A 174 11.33 -12.11 -12.88
CA LEU A 174 11.62 -10.93 -12.09
C LEU A 174 11.97 -9.76 -13.03
N PRO A 175 11.28 -8.60 -12.95
CA PRO A 175 11.60 -7.45 -13.80
C PRO A 175 13.04 -6.98 -13.59
N ASP A 176 13.80 -6.75 -14.67
CA ASP A 176 15.20 -6.31 -14.61
C ASP A 176 15.38 -5.02 -13.80
N ALA A 177 14.37 -4.14 -13.80
CA ALA A 177 14.35 -2.90 -13.01
C ALA A 177 14.40 -3.14 -11.48
N TYR A 178 13.98 -4.32 -11.02
CA TYR A 178 14.06 -4.70 -9.61
C TYR A 178 15.44 -5.24 -9.24
N ASP A 179 16.17 -5.82 -10.19
CA ASP A 179 17.43 -6.53 -9.95
C ASP A 179 18.54 -6.17 -10.95
N LEU A 180 18.87 -4.88 -11.01
CA LEU A 180 19.89 -4.32 -11.92
C LEU A 180 21.29 -4.96 -11.79
N HIS A 181 21.57 -5.67 -10.69
CA HIS A 181 22.84 -6.34 -10.42
C HIS A 181 22.74 -7.87 -10.37
N HIS A 182 21.60 -8.44 -10.77
CA HIS A 182 21.36 -9.89 -10.80
C HIS A 182 21.53 -10.60 -9.43
N ILE A 183 21.37 -9.86 -8.33
CA ILE A 183 21.51 -10.37 -6.97
C ILE A 183 20.31 -11.27 -6.62
N LEU A 184 19.09 -10.82 -6.92
CA LEU A 184 17.90 -11.64 -6.68
C LEU A 184 17.80 -12.82 -7.63
N GLN A 185 18.23 -12.67 -8.87
CA GLN A 185 18.32 -13.79 -9.82
C GLN A 185 19.19 -14.92 -9.27
N HIS A 186 20.29 -14.60 -8.59
CA HIS A 186 21.10 -15.61 -7.91
C HIS A 186 20.35 -16.29 -6.76
N VAL A 187 19.59 -15.53 -5.96
CA VAL A 187 18.77 -16.09 -4.88
C VAL A 187 17.67 -17.00 -5.43
N LEU A 188 16.97 -16.57 -6.48
CA LEU A 188 15.93 -17.33 -7.18
C LEU A 188 16.47 -18.65 -7.74
N SER A 189 17.73 -18.67 -8.22
CA SER A 189 18.36 -19.88 -8.74
C SER A 189 18.49 -21.03 -7.73
N SER A 190 18.40 -20.73 -6.42
CA SER A 190 18.41 -21.75 -5.36
C SER A 190 17.11 -22.53 -5.23
N GLY A 191 16.02 -22.08 -5.86
CA GLY A 191 14.69 -22.72 -5.83
C GLY A 191 13.86 -22.48 -4.58
N ARG A 192 14.47 -22.04 -3.46
CA ARG A 192 13.78 -21.84 -2.17
C ARG A 192 12.79 -20.68 -2.16
N LEU A 193 13.08 -19.66 -2.96
CA LEU A 193 12.28 -18.46 -3.12
C LEU A 193 11.93 -18.30 -4.59
N LEU A 194 10.69 -17.89 -4.84
CA LEU A 194 10.09 -17.74 -6.15
C LEU A 194 9.53 -16.32 -6.30
N TYR A 195 9.64 -15.76 -7.50
CA TYR A 195 8.87 -14.59 -7.91
C TYR A 195 7.61 -15.09 -8.64
N THR A 196 6.43 -14.71 -8.16
CA THR A 196 5.15 -15.26 -8.64
C THR A 196 4.12 -14.14 -8.85
N GLU A 197 2.96 -14.45 -9.42
CA GLU A 197 1.83 -13.51 -9.52
C GLU A 197 1.37 -12.90 -8.19
N LEU A 198 1.73 -13.54 -7.06
CA LEU A 198 1.45 -13.06 -5.70
C LEU A 198 2.36 -11.88 -5.33
N ASN A 199 3.51 -11.77 -5.97
CA ASN A 199 4.51 -10.73 -5.76
C ASN A 199 4.33 -9.54 -6.71
N CYS A 200 3.57 -9.72 -7.80
CA CYS A 200 3.33 -8.69 -8.81
C CYS A 200 2.27 -7.67 -8.34
N ILE A 201 2.67 -6.41 -8.28
CA ILE A 201 1.77 -5.27 -8.05
C ILE A 201 1.55 -4.55 -9.38
N GLU A 202 0.30 -4.39 -9.80
CA GLU A 202 -0.03 -3.59 -10.97
C GLU A 202 -0.08 -2.10 -10.62
N PHE A 203 0.66 -1.29 -11.36
CA PHE A 203 0.70 0.15 -11.20
C PHE A 203 -0.12 0.82 -12.31
N LYS A 204 -1.12 1.62 -11.91
CA LYS A 204 -2.12 2.24 -12.80
C LYS A 204 -2.24 3.74 -12.53
N LYS A 205 -2.57 4.52 -13.56
CA LYS A 205 -2.92 5.95 -13.42
C LYS A 205 -4.28 6.21 -14.05
N MET A 206 -5.11 6.97 -13.35
CA MET A 206 -6.32 7.55 -13.92
C MET A 206 -5.98 8.84 -14.66
N ASP A 207 -6.43 8.95 -15.89
CA ASP A 207 -6.36 10.18 -16.67
C ASP A 207 -7.75 10.63 -17.11
N TRP A 208 -7.88 11.91 -17.42
CA TRP A 208 -9.15 12.53 -17.81
C TRP A 208 -9.16 12.83 -19.30
N ALA A 209 -10.23 12.43 -19.98
CA ALA A 209 -10.54 12.86 -21.33
C ALA A 209 -11.20 14.25 -21.31
N ASP A 210 -11.17 14.94 -22.45
CA ASP A 210 -11.75 16.28 -22.62
C ASP A 210 -13.26 16.35 -22.31
N ASP A 211 -13.95 15.21 -22.41
CA ASP A 211 -15.38 15.07 -22.12
C ASP A 211 -15.69 14.75 -20.65
N ASN A 212 -14.71 14.93 -19.75
CA ASN A 212 -14.82 14.69 -18.31
C ASN A 212 -15.10 13.22 -17.93
N ARG A 213 -14.91 12.29 -18.87
CA ARG A 213 -14.75 10.87 -18.56
C ARG A 213 -13.31 10.59 -18.16
N PHE A 214 -13.10 9.56 -17.35
CA PHE A 214 -11.77 9.09 -17.01
C PHE A 214 -11.47 7.75 -17.69
N TYR A 215 -10.19 7.49 -17.94
CA TYR A 215 -9.69 6.21 -18.39
C TYR A 215 -8.47 5.79 -17.56
N ILE A 216 -8.11 4.51 -17.63
CA ILE A 216 -7.00 3.93 -16.88
C ILE A 216 -5.82 3.70 -17.82
N VAL A 217 -4.68 4.30 -17.50
CA VAL A 217 -3.38 4.04 -18.13
C VAL A 217 -2.66 2.96 -17.32
N ASN A 218 -2.26 1.88 -18.00
CA ASN A 218 -1.58 0.71 -17.42
C ASN A 218 -0.75 0.01 -18.53
N PRO A 219 0.50 -0.41 -18.26
CA PRO A 219 1.29 -0.17 -17.06
C PRO A 219 1.82 1.25 -16.98
N ILE A 220 2.04 1.73 -15.76
CA ILE A 220 2.81 2.95 -15.47
C ILE A 220 3.98 2.63 -14.55
N ASP A 221 4.93 3.54 -14.51
CA ASP A 221 6.10 3.42 -13.67
C ASP A 221 5.75 3.60 -12.17
N PRO A 222 6.12 2.67 -11.26
CA PRO A 222 5.94 2.85 -9.81
C PRO A 222 6.65 4.10 -9.26
N PHE A 223 7.67 4.61 -9.96
CA PHE A 223 8.35 5.86 -9.61
C PHE A 223 7.44 7.08 -9.67
N ILE A 224 6.19 7.02 -10.12
CA ILE A 224 5.31 8.19 -10.06
C ILE A 224 4.63 8.36 -8.70
N PHE A 225 4.51 7.31 -7.88
CA PHE A 225 3.74 7.38 -6.63
C PHE A 225 4.50 8.18 -5.57
N ARG A 226 3.83 9.17 -4.98
CA ARG A 226 4.41 10.08 -4.00
C ARG A 226 3.45 10.34 -2.85
N PRO A 227 3.97 10.68 -1.66
CA PRO A 227 3.12 11.18 -0.60
C PRO A 227 2.25 12.36 -1.05
N GLY A 228 0.98 12.34 -0.64
CA GLY A 228 -0.05 13.26 -1.10
C GLY A 228 -0.85 12.79 -2.31
N HIS A 229 -0.49 11.71 -3.00
CA HIS A 229 -1.34 11.18 -4.06
C HIS A 229 -2.60 10.53 -3.49
N LEU A 230 -3.76 10.89 -4.03
CA LEU A 230 -4.98 10.13 -3.81
C LEU A 230 -4.93 8.88 -4.69
N ILE A 231 -5.13 7.73 -4.06
CA ILE A 231 -5.06 6.42 -4.70
C ILE A 231 -6.27 5.56 -4.37
N ASP A 232 -6.49 4.58 -5.25
CA ASP A 232 -7.34 3.41 -5.02
C ASP A 232 -6.45 2.17 -5.10
N ILE A 233 -6.43 1.36 -4.04
CA ILE A 233 -5.70 0.09 -4.02
C ILE A 233 -6.66 -1.09 -4.12
N ALA A 234 -6.23 -2.14 -4.81
CA ALA A 234 -6.87 -3.45 -4.76
C ALA A 234 -6.08 -4.36 -3.82
N VAL A 235 -6.77 -4.97 -2.85
CA VAL A 235 -6.17 -5.89 -1.88
C VAL A 235 -6.96 -7.19 -1.81
N THR A 236 -6.25 -8.30 -1.63
CA THR A 236 -6.85 -9.58 -1.28
C THR A 236 -6.51 -9.91 0.17
N PHE A 237 -7.31 -10.75 0.82
CA PHE A 237 -7.08 -11.16 2.21
C PHE A 237 -6.96 -12.67 2.30
N GLN A 238 -5.97 -13.11 3.09
CA GLN A 238 -5.66 -14.51 3.26
C GLN A 238 -5.15 -14.82 4.66
N LEU A 239 -5.33 -16.07 5.07
CA LEU A 239 -4.63 -16.69 6.18
C LEU A 239 -3.47 -17.52 5.63
N VAL A 240 -2.30 -17.36 6.24
CA VAL A 240 -1.11 -18.15 5.91
C VAL A 240 -0.58 -18.83 7.16
N ALA A 241 -0.39 -20.15 7.11
CA ALA A 241 0.19 -20.91 8.20
C ALA A 241 1.60 -20.42 8.49
N SER A 242 1.90 -20.23 9.77
CA SER A 242 3.23 -19.85 10.25
C SER A 242 3.87 -21.01 10.99
N ALA A 243 5.20 -21.02 11.07
CA ALA A 243 5.98 -22.10 11.66
C ALA A 243 5.70 -22.32 13.16
N ASP A 244 5.13 -21.32 13.84
CA ASP A 244 4.68 -21.37 15.23
C ASP A 244 3.30 -22.06 15.40
N GLY A 245 2.72 -22.59 14.32
CA GLY A 245 1.44 -23.31 14.34
C GLY A 245 0.21 -22.39 14.36
N LEU A 246 0.39 -21.07 14.35
CA LEU A 246 -0.69 -20.09 14.21
C LEU A 246 -0.79 -19.61 12.76
N TYR A 247 -1.98 -19.20 12.35
CA TYR A 247 -2.14 -18.55 11.06
C TYR A 247 -1.84 -17.05 11.18
N LYS A 248 -1.35 -16.46 10.10
CA LYS A 248 -1.14 -15.01 9.96
C LYS A 248 -2.18 -14.47 9.01
N PHE A 249 -2.89 -13.44 9.44
CA PHE A 249 -3.79 -12.69 8.57
C PHE A 249 -3.00 -11.64 7.78
N LEU A 250 -2.96 -11.83 6.47
CA LEU A 250 -2.12 -11.07 5.56
C LEU A 250 -2.99 -10.44 4.46
N PRO A 251 -3.14 -9.10 4.46
CA PRO A 251 -3.62 -8.40 3.28
C PRO A 251 -2.51 -8.36 2.23
N ARG A 252 -2.82 -8.73 0.99
CA ARG A 252 -1.90 -8.66 -0.15
C ARG A 252 -2.32 -7.54 -1.10
N LEU A 253 -1.34 -6.75 -1.52
CA LEU A 253 -1.56 -5.65 -2.45
C LEU A 253 -1.47 -6.17 -3.90
N LYS A 254 -2.54 -6.03 -4.67
CA LYS A 254 -2.62 -6.46 -6.08
C LYS A 254 -2.43 -5.32 -7.06
N SER A 255 -3.01 -4.16 -6.79
CA SER A 255 -2.82 -2.99 -7.66
C SER A 255 -2.91 -1.66 -6.91
N ILE A 256 -2.31 -0.64 -7.50
CA ILE A 256 -2.35 0.74 -7.03
C ILE A 256 -2.72 1.63 -8.21
N THR A 257 -3.81 2.38 -8.07
CA THR A 257 -4.29 3.32 -9.08
C THR A 257 -4.17 4.74 -8.57
N GLN A 258 -3.34 5.58 -9.20
CA GLN A 258 -3.32 7.01 -8.91
C GLN A 258 -4.58 7.69 -9.45
N ILE A 259 -5.41 8.24 -8.56
CA ILE A 259 -6.60 9.01 -8.92
C ILE A 259 -6.25 10.49 -9.13
N ASN A 260 -5.49 11.07 -8.20
CA ASN A 260 -5.14 12.49 -8.24
C ASN A 260 -3.74 12.73 -7.62
N GLY A 261 -2.93 13.56 -8.29
CA GLY A 261 -1.56 13.90 -7.86
C GLY A 261 -1.37 15.29 -7.26
N GLN A 262 -2.42 16.13 -7.20
CA GLN A 262 -2.31 17.55 -6.80
C GLN A 262 -1.82 17.71 -5.36
N GLY A 263 -2.14 16.76 -4.49
CA GLY A 263 -1.65 16.75 -3.12
C GLY A 263 -0.13 16.76 -2.97
N SER A 264 0.55 15.98 -3.80
CA SER A 264 2.00 15.91 -3.76
C SER A 264 2.62 17.24 -4.20
N GLN A 265 2.03 17.90 -5.20
CA GLN A 265 2.44 19.24 -5.64
C GLN A 265 2.28 20.26 -4.51
N ALA A 266 1.15 20.25 -3.80
CA ALA A 266 0.92 21.14 -2.66
C ALA A 266 1.93 20.90 -1.52
N ILE A 267 2.24 19.64 -1.20
CA ILE A 267 3.26 19.29 -0.20
C ILE A 267 4.63 19.83 -0.59
N ALA A 268 5.03 19.64 -1.86
CA ALA A 268 6.30 20.14 -2.36
C ALA A 268 6.39 21.68 -2.26
N GLN A 269 5.31 22.39 -2.59
CA GLN A 269 5.25 23.85 -2.48
C GLN A 269 5.33 24.34 -1.03
N MET A 270 4.67 23.66 -0.09
CA MET A 270 4.76 23.96 1.34
C MET A 270 6.18 23.73 1.88
N GLN A 271 6.83 22.64 1.49
CA GLN A 271 8.21 22.35 1.87
C GLN A 271 9.18 23.42 1.34
N TYR A 272 9.05 23.77 0.06
CA TYR A 272 9.85 24.84 -0.56
C TYR A 272 9.70 26.16 0.18
N THR A 273 8.47 26.56 0.52
CA THR A 273 8.19 27.81 1.24
C THR A 273 8.80 27.80 2.64
N ARG A 274 8.70 26.67 3.37
CA ARG A 274 9.33 26.51 4.69
C ARG A 274 10.85 26.60 4.63
N SER A 275 11.47 25.92 3.67
CA SER A 275 12.93 25.99 3.47
C SER A 275 13.39 27.40 3.13
N LYS A 276 12.65 28.12 2.26
CA LYS A 276 12.94 29.51 1.91
C LYS A 276 12.83 30.43 3.13
N ASN A 277 11.78 30.28 3.95
CA ASN A 277 11.60 31.08 5.16
C ASN A 277 12.70 30.79 6.20
N GLN A 278 13.11 29.53 6.36
CA GLN A 278 14.23 29.17 7.26
C GLN A 278 15.57 29.73 6.79
N MET A 279 15.82 29.78 5.47
CA MET A 279 17.00 30.45 4.91
C MET A 279 16.93 31.95 5.18
N HIS A 280 15.79 32.59 4.93
CA HIS A 280 15.63 34.02 5.17
C HIS A 280 15.78 34.40 6.66
N SER A 281 15.29 33.58 7.59
CA SER A 281 15.49 33.79 9.03
C SER A 281 16.95 33.61 9.46
N ARG A 282 17.73 32.76 8.78
CA ARG A 282 19.18 32.65 9.03
C ARG A 282 19.95 33.84 8.49
N ASP A 283 19.58 34.34 7.31
CA ASP A 283 20.22 35.52 6.72
C ASP A 283 19.96 36.78 7.57
N VAL A 284 18.74 36.96 8.09
CA VAL A 284 18.40 38.07 8.98
C VAL A 284 19.19 38.02 10.30
N LEU A 285 19.32 36.84 10.93
CA LEU A 285 20.13 36.70 12.15
C LEU A 285 21.63 36.90 11.90
N SER A 286 22.15 36.55 10.71
CA SER A 286 23.54 36.84 10.34
C SER A 286 23.81 38.32 10.00
N SER A 287 22.74 39.10 9.79
CA SER A 287 22.82 40.53 9.48
C SER A 287 22.77 41.42 10.73
N GLU A 288 22.24 40.90 11.84
CA GLU A 288 22.11 41.62 13.11
C GLU A 288 23.36 41.51 14.01
N ASP A 289 24.31 40.62 13.70
CA ASP A 289 25.57 40.45 14.45
C ASP A 289 26.75 41.35 13.94
N ILE A 290 26.48 42.40 13.15
CA ILE A 290 27.53 43.32 12.62
C ILE A 290 27.35 44.77 13.14
N ILE A 291 26.57 44.99 14.20
CA ILE A 291 26.50 46.32 14.84
C ILE A 291 26.69 46.14 16.35
N ASP A 292 27.95 46.03 16.76
CA ASP A 292 28.49 46.63 17.98
C ASP A 292 30.00 46.34 18.07
N ASP A 293 30.79 47.27 17.50
CA ASP A 293 32.15 47.60 17.95
C ASP A 293 32.65 48.84 17.17
N ILE A 294 32.23 50.03 17.61
CA ILE A 294 32.97 51.31 17.49
C ILE A 294 32.77 52.12 18.78
#